data_AF-A0AA39VRX7-F1
#
_entry.id   AF-A0AA39VRX7-F1
#
_cell.length_a   1.000
_cell.length_b   1.000
_cell.length_c   1.000
_cell.angle_alpha   90.00
_cell.angle_beta   90.00
_cell.angle_gamma   90.00
#
_symmetry.space_group_name_H-M   'P 1'
#
loop_
_entity.id
_entity.type
_entity.pdbx_description
1 polymer ?
#
loop_
_entity_poly.entity_id
_entity_poly.type
_entity_poly.pdbx_seq_one_letter_code
_entity_poly.pdbx_strand_id
1 'polypeptide(L)'
;MVLKIMSRHWLLSFLVGLALSTVLLVHAQNQTGFISIDCGTPKDFAYTERTTGINYISDANFTDTGVGYNISSEYNSDNLEQPFLNVRSFPEGSRSCYTLNPVRVNTVKFLIRASFMYGNYDGQNKLPRFDLLLEADEWDTVQFKDASTIVYKEIIHVPKKNYIDVCLVNTGFGTPFISALELRPLRNGSYPTDPGISLLLFSRLDIGSMVNDKENFRLKDDAYDRIWSPYTKSNWVTISSPFSVHNSRSYYLPPSTVMQTSAMPENGSNSLVIDWEPSDPTSEYFAYLYFAELDQSQADNETREEEVFFNGEYWDGPYTPSYLSPHTVYSLYPLSGQRLEFSFNKTKKSLLPAPCQCA
;
A
#
# COMPACT_ATOMS: atom_id res chain seq x y z
N MET A 1 17.65 -29.56 59.50
CA MET A 1 17.18 -28.30 60.12
C MET A 1 18.07 -27.21 59.53
N VAL A 2 17.68 -26.28 58.65
CA VAL A 2 16.38 -25.74 58.24
C VAL A 2 16.37 -25.68 56.71
N LEU A 3 15.34 -26.27 56.09
CA LEU A 3 15.01 -26.10 54.68
C LEU A 3 14.30 -24.74 54.58
N LYS A 4 14.96 -23.71 54.03
CA LYS A 4 14.30 -22.41 53.81
C LYS A 4 13.56 -22.51 52.48
N ILE A 5 12.27 -22.84 52.57
CA ILE A 5 11.34 -22.85 51.44
C ILE A 5 11.25 -21.41 50.92
N MET A 6 11.90 -21.15 49.78
CA MET A 6 11.61 -19.94 49.01
C MET A 6 10.22 -20.09 48.41
N SER A 7 9.35 -19.15 48.76
CA SER A 7 7.95 -19.09 48.38
C SER A 7 7.78 -19.20 46.86
N ARG A 8 6.95 -20.18 46.42
CA ARG A 8 6.51 -20.39 45.03
C ARG A 8 5.90 -19.15 44.38
N HIS A 9 5.51 -18.13 45.16
CA HIS A 9 4.92 -16.91 44.65
C HIS A 9 5.94 -15.95 44.00
N TRP A 10 7.21 -15.96 44.41
CA TRP A 10 8.21 -15.05 43.82
C TRP A 10 8.72 -15.49 42.45
N LEU A 11 8.75 -16.81 42.19
CA LEU A 11 9.12 -17.37 40.88
C LEU A 11 8.01 -17.19 39.83
N LEU A 12 6.73 -17.26 40.24
CA LEU A 12 5.59 -17.00 39.37
C LEU A 12 5.49 -15.52 38.99
N SER A 13 5.77 -14.59 39.91
CA SER A 13 5.78 -13.15 39.58
C SER A 13 6.89 -12.75 38.61
N PHE A 14 8.04 -13.42 38.63
CA PHE A 14 9.14 -13.14 37.69
C PHE A 14 8.88 -13.73 36.29
N LEU A 15 8.24 -14.90 36.20
CA LEU A 15 7.82 -15.51 34.92
C LEU A 15 6.63 -14.78 34.30
N VAL A 16 5.68 -14.28 35.10
CA VAL A 16 4.58 -13.42 34.63
C VAL A 16 5.09 -12.04 34.23
N GLY A 17 6.11 -11.51 34.93
CA GLY A 17 6.78 -10.26 34.55
C GLY A 17 7.58 -10.36 33.23
N LEU A 18 8.27 -11.48 32.99
CA LEU A 18 8.94 -11.73 31.70
C LEU A 18 7.93 -12.03 30.57
N ALA A 19 6.84 -12.75 30.86
CA ALA A 19 5.79 -13.02 29.88
C ALA A 19 4.96 -11.76 29.52
N LEU A 20 4.79 -10.81 30.45
CA LEU A 20 4.15 -9.51 30.17
C LEU A 20 5.08 -8.49 29.52
N SER A 21 6.41 -8.66 29.61
CA SER A 21 7.36 -7.76 28.92
C SER A 21 7.68 -8.18 27.48
N THR A 22 7.23 -9.36 27.05
CA THR A 22 7.41 -9.85 25.67
C THR A 22 6.20 -9.70 24.75
N VAL A 23 5.11 -9.03 25.18
CA VAL A 23 3.87 -8.87 24.37
C VAL A 23 3.66 -7.45 23.82
N LEU A 24 4.65 -6.56 23.94
CA LEU A 24 4.64 -5.27 23.23
C LEU A 24 5.97 -5.01 22.54
N LEU A 25 6.47 -5.99 21.77
CA LEU A 25 7.20 -5.64 20.55
C LEU A 25 6.16 -5.21 19.51
N VAL A 26 5.57 -4.03 19.72
CA VAL A 26 5.12 -3.25 18.57
C VAL A 26 6.39 -3.11 17.75
N HIS A 27 6.48 -3.85 16.64
CA HIS A 27 7.50 -3.58 15.65
C HIS A 27 7.23 -2.17 15.17
N ALA A 28 7.84 -1.19 15.83
CA ALA A 28 7.82 0.18 15.37
C ALA A 28 8.42 0.11 13.96
N GLN A 29 7.59 0.44 12.98
CA GLN A 29 8.01 0.49 11.60
C GLN A 29 9.28 1.32 11.53
N ASN A 30 10.34 0.80 10.90
CA ASN A 30 11.58 1.56 10.74
C ASN A 30 11.31 2.72 9.77
N GLN A 31 10.95 3.89 10.31
CA GLN A 31 10.62 5.10 9.55
C GLN A 31 11.89 5.86 9.08
N THR A 32 13.06 5.21 9.08
CA THR A 32 14.31 5.83 8.61
C THR A 32 14.15 6.28 7.17
N GLY A 33 14.32 7.58 6.92
CA GLY A 33 14.20 8.18 5.60
C GLY A 33 12.77 8.48 5.15
N PHE A 34 11.75 8.22 5.98
CA PHE A 34 10.38 8.64 5.68
C PHE A 34 10.28 10.17 5.76
N ILE A 35 9.47 10.74 4.87
CA ILE A 35 8.94 12.10 5.00
C ILE A 35 7.42 11.95 5.04
N SER A 36 6.77 12.44 6.08
CA SER A 36 5.31 12.40 6.23
C SER A 36 4.84 13.77 6.69
N ILE A 37 4.08 14.44 5.82
CA ILE A 37 3.69 15.83 5.97
C ILE A 37 2.18 15.90 6.15
N ASP A 38 1.72 16.54 7.22
CA ASP A 38 0.31 16.88 7.47
C ASP A 38 0.08 18.32 7.00
N CYS A 39 -0.66 18.46 5.91
CA CYS A 39 -0.76 19.71 5.16
C CYS A 39 -1.80 20.65 5.77
N GLY A 40 -1.44 21.93 5.93
CA GLY A 40 -2.31 22.94 6.52
C GLY A 40 -2.24 23.03 8.05
N THR A 41 -1.40 22.22 8.70
CA THR A 41 -1.15 22.32 10.14
C THR A 41 -0.23 23.51 10.49
N PRO A 42 -0.32 24.05 11.71
CA PRO A 42 0.56 25.13 12.16
C PRO A 42 2.04 24.77 12.06
N LYS A 43 2.88 25.78 11.83
CA LYS A 43 4.34 25.62 11.81
C LYS A 43 4.84 24.96 13.10
N ASP A 44 5.85 24.10 12.96
CA ASP A 44 6.49 23.35 14.04
C ASP A 44 5.57 22.32 14.75
N PHE A 45 4.36 22.07 14.20
CA PHE A 45 3.49 20.99 14.67
C PHE A 45 4.05 19.63 14.23
N ALA A 46 4.06 18.68 15.16
CA ALA A 46 4.47 17.31 14.92
C ALA A 46 3.73 16.35 15.87
N TYR A 47 3.40 15.16 15.39
CA TYR A 47 2.72 14.14 16.19
C TYR A 47 2.93 12.75 15.60
N THR A 48 2.65 11.72 16.41
CA THR A 48 2.54 10.34 15.93
C THR A 48 1.07 10.03 15.69
N GLU A 49 0.72 9.67 14.45
CA GLU A 49 -0.64 9.30 14.09
C GLU A 49 -1.03 8.01 14.82
N ARG A 50 -2.20 8.02 15.46
CA ARG A 50 -2.60 7.01 16.45
C ARG A 50 -2.80 5.63 15.84
N THR A 51 -3.33 5.57 14.63
CA THR A 51 -3.77 4.33 13.98
C THR A 51 -2.60 3.59 13.35
N THR A 52 -1.72 4.30 12.66
CA THR A 52 -0.57 3.82 11.86
C THR A 52 0.73 3.84 12.67
N GLY A 53 0.87 4.76 13.63
CA GLY A 53 2.12 4.98 14.36
C GLY A 53 3.15 5.81 13.59
N ILE A 54 2.75 6.47 12.49
CA ILE A 54 3.64 7.26 11.64
C ILE A 54 3.81 8.66 12.21
N ASN A 55 5.04 9.15 12.26
CA ASN A 55 5.33 10.51 12.69
C ASN A 55 5.07 11.48 11.54
N TYR A 56 4.19 12.45 11.76
CA TYR A 56 3.89 13.54 10.84
C TYR A 56 4.45 14.86 11.36
N ILE A 57 4.83 15.72 10.41
CA ILE A 57 5.28 17.09 10.64
C ILE A 57 4.47 18.06 9.78
N SER A 58 4.46 19.35 10.16
CA SER A 58 3.82 20.41 9.37
C SER A 58 4.46 20.61 7.99
N ASP A 59 3.66 21.07 7.04
CA ASP A 59 4.10 21.44 5.70
C ASP A 59 4.82 22.78 5.57
N ALA A 60 4.92 23.56 6.66
CA ALA A 60 5.41 24.93 6.63
C ALA A 60 6.82 25.13 6.05
N ASN A 61 7.65 24.07 5.99
CA ASN A 61 9.01 24.12 5.43
C ASN A 61 9.11 23.51 4.02
N PHE A 62 7.99 23.09 3.43
CA PHE A 62 7.94 22.39 2.15
C PHE A 62 7.24 23.19 1.05
N THR A 63 6.46 24.21 1.41
CA THR A 63 5.77 25.10 0.48
C THR A 63 5.63 26.51 1.06
N ASP A 64 5.71 27.54 0.22
CA ASP A 64 5.69 28.94 0.63
C ASP A 64 4.31 29.62 0.47
N THR A 65 3.33 28.91 -0.09
CA THR A 65 2.01 29.48 -0.44
C THR A 65 0.85 28.66 0.15
N GLY A 66 -0.37 29.10 -0.12
CA GLY A 66 -1.59 28.44 0.32
C GLY A 66 -1.99 28.77 1.76
N VAL A 67 -3.19 28.31 2.13
CA VAL A 67 -3.85 28.59 3.40
C VAL A 67 -4.30 27.27 4.02
N GLY A 68 -4.00 27.08 5.30
CA GLY A 68 -4.44 25.92 6.07
C GLY A 68 -5.91 26.05 6.50
N TYR A 69 -6.67 24.97 6.37
CA TYR A 69 -8.06 24.87 6.83
C TYR A 69 -8.28 23.55 7.57
N ASN A 70 -9.19 23.59 8.54
CA ASN A 70 -9.78 22.37 9.08
C ASN A 70 -10.93 21.93 8.17
N ILE A 71 -11.18 20.63 8.09
CA ILE A 71 -12.41 20.13 7.46
C ILE A 71 -13.66 20.55 8.27
N SER A 72 -14.82 20.50 7.64
CA SER A 72 -16.10 20.67 8.33
C SER A 72 -16.30 19.56 9.37
N SER A 73 -16.88 19.91 10.51
CA SER A 73 -17.19 18.96 11.60
C SER A 73 -18.13 17.83 11.17
N GLU A 74 -18.90 18.02 10.10
CA GLU A 74 -19.76 16.98 9.51
C GLU A 74 -18.96 15.76 9.02
N TYR A 75 -17.74 15.98 8.55
CA TYR A 75 -16.87 14.92 8.00
C TYR A 75 -15.78 14.49 8.98
N ASN A 76 -15.77 15.06 10.19
CA ASN A 76 -14.84 14.66 11.23
C ASN A 76 -15.41 13.43 11.97
N SER A 77 -14.77 12.28 11.78
CA SER A 77 -15.13 11.03 12.45
C SER A 77 -13.98 10.52 13.31
N ASP A 78 -14.30 9.81 14.40
CA ASP A 78 -13.30 9.28 15.33
C ASP A 78 -12.31 8.28 14.69
N ASN A 79 -12.70 7.66 13.57
CA ASN A 79 -11.88 6.69 12.83
C ASN A 79 -11.05 7.33 11.71
N LEU A 80 -11.19 8.63 11.47
CA LEU A 80 -10.47 9.32 10.40
C LEU A 80 -9.00 9.52 10.82
N GLU A 81 -8.07 9.14 9.95
CA GLU A 81 -6.64 9.41 10.20
C GLU A 81 -6.41 10.92 10.32
N GLN A 82 -5.60 11.31 11.30
CA GLN A 82 -5.36 12.72 11.63
C GLN A 82 -4.93 13.62 10.45
N PRO A 83 -4.13 13.16 9.47
CA PRO A 83 -3.74 13.98 8.32
C PRO A 83 -4.91 14.38 7.40
N PHE A 84 -6.11 13.81 7.57
CA PHE A 84 -7.30 14.21 6.83
C PHE A 84 -8.16 15.24 7.57
N LEU A 85 -7.79 15.63 8.80
CA LEU A 85 -8.52 16.65 9.57
C LEU A 85 -8.21 18.07 9.10
N ASN A 86 -7.09 18.25 8.39
CA ASN A 86 -6.64 19.53 7.87
C ASN A 86 -6.32 19.39 6.38
N VAL A 87 -6.35 20.53 5.69
CA VAL A 87 -5.85 20.65 4.32
C VAL A 87 -5.07 21.93 4.16
N ARG A 88 -4.10 21.94 3.25
CA ARG A 88 -3.61 23.18 2.65
C ARG A 88 -4.32 23.42 1.32
N SER A 89 -4.98 24.57 1.21
CA SER A 89 -5.69 25.04 0.02
C SER A 89 -4.85 26.07 -0.74
N PHE A 90 -4.90 26.04 -2.07
CA PHE A 90 -4.17 26.94 -2.97
C PHE A 90 -5.12 27.77 -3.84
N PRO A 91 -5.80 28.79 -3.27
CA PRO A 91 -6.76 29.62 -4.01
C PRO A 91 -6.09 30.58 -5.02
N GLU A 92 -4.81 30.86 -4.84
CA GLU A 92 -4.04 31.79 -5.67
C GLU A 92 -3.05 31.05 -6.57
N GLY A 93 -2.88 31.58 -7.79
CA GLY A 93 -1.95 31.04 -8.77
C GLY A 93 -2.52 29.86 -9.59
N SER A 94 -1.84 29.56 -10.68
CA SER A 94 -2.18 28.41 -11.54
C SER A 94 -1.48 27.12 -11.13
N ARG A 95 -0.39 27.22 -10.37
CA ARG A 95 0.45 26.11 -9.94
C ARG A 95 1.04 26.39 -8.55
N SER A 96 0.93 25.45 -7.65
CA SER A 96 1.56 25.47 -6.32
C SER A 96 2.34 24.19 -6.09
N CYS A 97 3.53 24.29 -5.50
CA CYS A 97 4.44 23.15 -5.39
C CYS A 97 4.93 22.95 -3.96
N TYR A 98 5.18 21.68 -3.65
CA TYR A 98 5.96 21.23 -2.52
C TYR A 98 7.33 20.80 -3.01
N THR A 99 8.39 21.11 -2.26
CA THR A 99 9.74 20.61 -2.53
C THR A 99 10.18 19.64 -1.44
N LEU A 100 10.32 18.37 -1.80
CA LEU A 100 10.79 17.30 -0.92
C LEU A 100 12.30 17.11 -1.08
N ASN A 101 13.03 16.96 0.02
CA ASN A 101 14.48 16.73 0.03
C ASN A 101 14.78 15.35 0.63
N PRO A 102 14.64 14.25 -0.14
CA PRO A 102 14.80 12.90 0.37
C PRO A 102 16.24 12.60 0.79
N VAL A 103 16.41 11.94 1.94
CA VAL A 103 17.72 11.44 2.37
C VAL A 103 18.02 10.12 1.67
N ARG A 104 19.05 10.10 0.83
CA ARG A 104 19.47 8.93 0.04
C ARG A 104 20.34 7.98 0.85
N VAL A 105 19.79 7.35 1.89
CA VAL A 105 20.50 6.33 2.67
C VAL A 105 20.33 4.97 2.01
N ASN A 106 21.33 4.53 1.23
CA ASN A 106 21.34 3.22 0.54
C ASN A 106 20.20 2.99 -0.48
N THR A 107 19.50 4.06 -0.87
CA THR A 107 18.47 4.02 -1.90
C THR A 107 18.40 5.32 -2.68
N VAL A 108 17.98 5.21 -3.93
CA VAL A 108 17.68 6.31 -4.85
C VAL A 108 16.23 6.27 -5.34
N LYS A 109 15.41 5.35 -4.82
CA LYS A 109 14.07 5.06 -5.32
C LYS A 109 13.05 5.31 -4.22
N PHE A 110 11.97 5.99 -4.57
CA PHE A 110 10.97 6.43 -3.60
C PHE A 110 9.55 6.15 -4.10
N LEU A 111 8.70 5.66 -3.21
CA LEU A 111 7.26 5.73 -3.35
C LEU A 111 6.81 7.08 -2.77
N ILE A 112 6.08 7.86 -3.56
CA ILE A 112 5.54 9.15 -3.18
C ILE A 112 4.02 9.03 -3.22
N ARG A 113 3.36 9.52 -2.17
CA ARG A 113 1.91 9.52 -2.06
C ARG A 113 1.40 10.92 -1.75
N ALA A 114 0.50 11.41 -2.60
CA ALA A 114 -0.31 12.58 -2.29
C ALA A 114 -1.72 12.10 -1.91
N SER A 115 -2.22 12.59 -0.78
CA SER A 115 -3.49 12.17 -0.20
C SER A 115 -4.44 13.37 -0.06
N PHE A 116 -5.72 13.14 -0.38
CA PHE A 116 -6.72 14.19 -0.45
C PHE A 116 -8.04 13.74 0.16
N MET A 117 -8.64 14.58 1.00
CA MET A 117 -10.03 14.49 1.42
C MET A 117 -10.60 15.91 1.48
N TYR A 118 -11.67 16.18 0.72
CA TYR A 118 -12.22 17.54 0.63
C TYR A 118 -12.84 18.00 1.95
N GLY A 119 -13.64 17.15 2.60
CA GLY A 119 -14.23 17.44 3.91
C GLY A 119 -15.02 18.75 3.98
N ASN A 120 -15.44 19.30 2.83
CA ASN A 120 -16.07 20.61 2.71
C ASN A 120 -15.33 21.73 3.49
N TYR A 121 -13.99 21.72 3.45
CA TYR A 121 -13.15 22.62 4.25
C TYR A 121 -13.43 24.12 4.03
N ASP A 122 -13.94 24.49 2.86
CA ASP A 122 -14.25 25.87 2.46
C ASP A 122 -15.75 26.22 2.58
N GLY A 123 -16.60 25.28 3.01
CA GLY A 123 -18.03 25.47 3.16
C GLY A 123 -18.81 25.67 1.85
N GLN A 124 -18.19 25.47 0.68
CA GLN A 124 -18.83 25.69 -0.62
C GLN A 124 -19.64 24.48 -1.11
N ASN A 125 -19.35 23.30 -0.56
CA ASN A 125 -19.92 22.01 -0.96
C ASN A 125 -19.81 21.78 -2.49
N LYS A 126 -18.66 22.13 -3.06
CA LYS A 126 -18.34 21.97 -4.48
C LYS A 126 -17.05 21.19 -4.62
N LEU A 127 -17.16 19.96 -5.12
CA LEU A 127 -16.01 19.08 -5.28
C LEU A 127 -15.06 19.67 -6.32
N PRO A 128 -13.79 19.93 -5.96
CA PRO A 128 -12.82 20.45 -6.91
C PRO A 128 -12.27 19.34 -7.79
N ARG A 129 -11.78 19.72 -8.97
CA ARG A 129 -10.96 18.90 -9.86
C ARG A 129 -9.72 19.67 -10.24
N PHE A 130 -8.56 19.03 -10.18
CA PHE A 130 -7.26 19.64 -10.45
C PHE A 130 -6.23 18.56 -10.80
N ASP A 131 -5.10 18.96 -11.37
CA ASP A 131 -4.07 18.02 -11.82
C ASP A 131 -2.86 18.03 -10.89
N LEU A 132 -2.13 16.92 -10.90
CA LEU A 132 -0.85 16.74 -10.23
C LEU A 132 0.27 16.61 -11.25
N LEU A 133 1.38 17.25 -10.95
CA LEU A 133 2.65 17.05 -11.63
C LEU A 133 3.69 16.54 -10.65
N LEU A 134 4.51 15.59 -11.11
CA LEU A 134 5.76 15.26 -10.46
C LEU A 134 6.88 15.92 -11.27
N GLU A 135 7.60 16.85 -10.65
CA GLU A 135 8.54 17.75 -11.32
C GLU A 135 7.87 18.54 -12.47
N ALA A 136 8.13 18.16 -13.73
CA ALA A 136 7.53 18.75 -14.92
C ALA A 136 6.58 17.79 -15.65
N ASP A 137 6.51 16.54 -15.21
CA ASP A 137 5.75 15.48 -15.86
C ASP A 137 4.37 15.36 -15.25
N GLU A 138 3.38 15.04 -16.09
CA GLU A 138 2.03 14.76 -15.66
C GLU A 138 2.01 13.53 -14.76
N TRP A 139 1.40 13.66 -13.58
CA TRP A 139 1.18 12.54 -12.68
C TRP A 139 -0.24 12.01 -12.88
N ASP A 140 -1.26 12.78 -12.49
CA ASP A 140 -2.66 12.32 -12.53
C ASP A 140 -3.63 13.49 -12.27
N THR A 141 -4.91 13.30 -12.56
CA THR A 141 -6.01 14.19 -12.15
C THR A 141 -6.60 13.73 -10.81
N VAL A 142 -6.82 14.68 -9.91
CA VAL A 142 -7.54 14.50 -8.64
C VAL A 142 -9.01 14.87 -8.85
N GLN A 143 -9.90 13.95 -8.46
CA GLN A 143 -11.35 14.10 -8.53
C GLN A 143 -12.01 13.27 -7.42
N PHE A 144 -13.18 13.72 -6.95
CA PHE A 144 -13.86 13.14 -5.79
C PHE A 144 -15.27 12.70 -6.15
N LYS A 145 -15.78 11.64 -5.51
CA LYS A 145 -17.18 11.22 -5.65
C LYS A 145 -18.09 12.03 -4.71
N ASP A 146 -17.59 12.31 -3.52
CA ASP A 146 -18.24 13.12 -2.48
C ASP A 146 -17.18 13.78 -1.58
N ALA A 147 -17.62 14.57 -0.60
CA ALA A 147 -16.73 15.31 0.29
C ALA A 147 -15.96 14.42 1.29
N SER A 148 -16.46 13.22 1.58
CA SER A 148 -15.79 12.24 2.45
C SER A 148 -14.79 11.33 1.71
N THR A 149 -14.82 11.32 0.38
CA THR A 149 -13.97 10.46 -0.44
C THR A 149 -12.49 10.77 -0.17
N ILE A 150 -11.75 9.77 0.30
CA ILE A 150 -10.29 9.83 0.36
C ILE A 150 -9.72 9.37 -0.98
N VAL A 151 -8.88 10.21 -1.57
CA VAL A 151 -8.17 9.93 -2.83
C VAL A 151 -6.68 9.81 -2.53
N TYR A 152 -6.10 8.69 -2.93
CA TYR A 152 -4.66 8.47 -2.91
C TYR A 152 -4.12 8.49 -4.33
N LYS A 153 -3.02 9.20 -4.54
CA LYS A 153 -2.22 9.12 -5.77
C LYS A 153 -0.83 8.65 -5.38
N GLU A 154 -0.41 7.50 -5.90
CA GLU A 154 0.91 6.91 -5.63
C GLU A 154 1.75 6.85 -6.91
N ILE A 155 3.03 7.19 -6.78
CA ILE A 155 4.03 7.12 -7.84
C ILE A 155 5.35 6.61 -7.29
N ILE A 156 5.99 5.70 -8.00
CA ILE A 156 7.36 5.27 -7.72
C ILE A 156 8.28 6.03 -8.66
N HIS A 157 9.29 6.70 -8.10
CA HIS A 157 10.17 7.58 -8.86
C HIS A 157 11.63 7.49 -8.41
N VAL A 158 12.54 7.64 -9.38
CA VAL A 158 13.99 7.80 -9.15
C VAL A 158 14.36 9.24 -9.55
N PRO A 159 14.51 10.16 -8.58
CA PRO A 159 14.76 11.56 -8.88
C PRO A 159 16.14 11.80 -9.47
N LYS A 160 16.17 12.60 -10.55
CA LYS A 160 17.42 13.08 -11.17
C LYS A 160 18.16 14.08 -10.29
N LYS A 161 17.44 14.79 -9.43
CA LYS A 161 17.96 15.84 -8.54
C LYS A 161 17.89 15.42 -7.07
N ASN A 162 18.57 16.16 -6.20
CA ASN A 162 18.53 15.91 -4.75
C ASN A 162 17.21 16.32 -4.09
N TYR A 163 16.31 16.91 -4.85
CA TYR A 163 14.97 17.31 -4.44
C TYR A 163 13.95 16.76 -5.45
N ILE A 164 12.69 16.71 -5.03
CA ILE A 164 11.54 16.33 -5.85
C ILE A 164 10.48 17.42 -5.67
N ASP A 165 9.96 17.95 -6.77
CA ASP A 165 8.83 18.87 -6.72
C ASP A 165 7.53 18.10 -6.96
N VAL A 166 6.53 18.29 -6.08
CA VAL A 166 5.16 17.79 -6.27
C VAL A 166 4.26 18.99 -6.40
N CYS A 167 3.60 19.14 -7.54
CA CYS A 167 2.84 20.35 -7.85
C CYS A 167 1.38 20.06 -8.12
N LEU A 168 0.53 20.93 -7.59
CA LEU A 168 -0.91 20.97 -7.86
C LEU A 168 -1.19 22.06 -8.88
N VAL A 169 -1.99 21.74 -9.90
CA VAL A 169 -2.31 22.63 -11.01
C VAL A 169 -3.79 22.94 -11.03
N ASN A 170 -4.13 24.22 -10.95
CA ASN A 170 -5.51 24.68 -11.04
C ASN A 170 -6.02 24.59 -12.48
N THR A 171 -7.03 23.77 -12.70
CA THR A 171 -7.66 23.57 -14.02
C THR A 171 -8.94 24.39 -14.21
N GLY A 172 -9.29 25.25 -13.25
CA GLY A 172 -10.50 26.09 -13.26
C GLY A 172 -11.75 25.40 -12.72
N PHE A 173 -11.66 24.14 -12.27
CA PHE A 173 -12.78 23.36 -11.75
C PHE A 173 -12.79 23.25 -10.22
N GLY A 174 -12.32 24.30 -9.53
CA GLY A 174 -12.25 24.37 -8.07
C GLY A 174 -10.83 24.62 -7.58
N THR A 175 -10.69 24.87 -6.27
CA THR A 175 -9.40 25.20 -5.67
C THR A 175 -8.59 23.94 -5.38
N PRO A 176 -7.36 23.80 -5.90
CA PRO A 176 -6.48 22.70 -5.54
C PRO A 176 -6.15 22.71 -4.05
N PHE A 177 -6.10 21.54 -3.44
CA PHE A 177 -5.75 21.36 -2.05
C PHE A 177 -5.04 20.03 -1.84
N ILE A 178 -4.39 19.85 -0.69
CA ILE A 178 -3.75 18.59 -0.30
C ILE A 178 -3.92 18.37 1.21
N SER A 179 -4.15 17.12 1.62
CA SER A 179 -4.30 16.73 3.02
C SER A 179 -2.98 16.20 3.59
N ALA A 180 -2.31 15.32 2.85
CA ALA A 180 -1.00 14.80 3.25
C ALA A 180 -0.09 14.55 2.05
N LEU A 181 1.22 14.68 2.29
CA LEU A 181 2.27 14.33 1.33
C LEU A 181 3.31 13.43 2.00
N GLU A 182 3.52 12.26 1.41
CA GLU A 182 4.31 11.20 2.00
C GLU A 182 5.36 10.68 1.01
N LEU A 183 6.54 10.36 1.50
CA LEU A 183 7.62 9.76 0.74
C LEU A 183 8.23 8.60 1.53
N ARG A 184 8.42 7.47 0.85
CA ARG A 184 8.91 6.20 1.39
C ARG A 184 10.09 5.70 0.58
N PRO A 185 11.27 5.50 1.18
CA PRO A 185 12.39 4.89 0.49
C PRO A 185 12.11 3.41 0.16
N LEU A 186 12.38 3.01 -1.09
CA LEU A 186 12.24 1.63 -1.56
C LEU A 186 13.62 1.00 -1.75
N ARG A 187 13.74 -0.33 -1.78
CA ARG A 187 15.01 -0.98 -2.18
C ARG A 187 15.28 -0.72 -3.67
N ASN A 188 16.52 -0.38 -4.05
CA ASN A 188 16.87 -0.08 -5.45
C ASN A 188 16.53 -1.21 -6.44
N GLY A 189 16.57 -2.47 -6.00
CA GLY A 189 16.22 -3.64 -6.81
C GLY A 189 14.72 -3.94 -6.93
N SER A 190 13.83 -3.18 -6.28
CA SER A 190 12.38 -3.34 -6.45
C SER A 190 11.87 -2.43 -7.56
N TYR A 191 10.92 -2.92 -8.36
CA TYR A 191 10.22 -2.22 -9.46
C TYR A 191 11.15 -1.66 -10.57
N PRO A 192 10.90 -1.86 -11.87
CA PRO A 192 11.76 -1.39 -12.95
C PRO A 192 11.53 0.11 -13.16
N THR A 193 12.32 0.92 -12.46
CA THR A 193 12.37 2.38 -12.66
C THR A 193 13.83 2.81 -12.81
N ASP A 194 14.07 3.56 -13.87
CA ASP A 194 15.32 4.26 -14.14
C ASP A 194 15.15 5.76 -13.85
N PRO A 195 16.24 6.53 -13.73
CA PRO A 195 16.17 7.98 -13.57
C PRO A 195 15.29 8.65 -14.65
N GLY A 196 14.15 9.21 -14.25
CA GLY A 196 13.18 9.83 -15.15
C GLY A 196 12.10 8.91 -15.72
N ILE A 197 12.06 7.63 -15.31
CA ILE A 197 10.92 6.75 -15.54
C ILE A 197 10.22 6.55 -14.20
N SER A 198 8.92 6.83 -14.19
CA SER A 198 8.07 6.69 -13.01
C SER A 198 7.04 5.59 -13.23
N LEU A 199 6.62 4.92 -12.14
CA LEU A 199 5.51 3.98 -12.18
C LEU A 199 4.35 4.53 -11.37
N LEU A 200 3.20 4.70 -12.03
CA LEU A 200 1.95 5.05 -11.38
C LEU A 200 1.32 3.81 -10.78
N LEU A 201 0.71 3.95 -9.60
CA LEU A 201 -0.07 2.87 -9.05
C LEU A 201 -1.39 2.75 -9.80
N PHE A 202 -1.60 1.62 -10.49
CA PHE A 202 -2.90 1.26 -11.05
C PHE A 202 -3.80 0.59 -10.01
N SER A 203 -3.29 -0.45 -9.35
CA SER A 203 -3.99 -1.20 -8.32
C SER A 203 -2.99 -1.86 -7.37
N ARG A 204 -3.43 -2.17 -6.14
CA ARG A 204 -2.72 -3.02 -5.18
C ARG A 204 -3.73 -3.79 -4.33
N LEU A 205 -3.75 -5.11 -4.49
CA LEU A 205 -4.83 -5.95 -3.98
C LEU A 205 -4.36 -6.94 -2.91
N ASP A 206 -5.14 -7.08 -1.85
CA ASP A 206 -5.05 -8.17 -0.87
C ASP A 206 -6.09 -9.23 -1.22
N ILE A 207 -5.65 -10.23 -1.99
CA ILE A 207 -6.51 -11.28 -2.54
C ILE A 207 -6.99 -12.25 -1.46
N GLY A 208 -8.29 -12.54 -1.46
CA GLY A 208 -8.93 -13.46 -0.50
C GLY A 208 -9.34 -12.77 0.80
N SER A 209 -9.00 -11.50 0.98
CA SER A 209 -9.42 -10.70 2.13
C SER A 209 -10.89 -10.30 2.01
N MET A 210 -11.72 -10.63 3.02
CA MET A 210 -13.16 -10.34 3.00
C MET A 210 -13.47 -8.93 3.53
N VAL A 211 -14.46 -8.29 2.87
CA VAL A 211 -14.82 -6.86 2.85
C VAL A 211 -15.26 -6.27 4.21
N ASN A 212 -15.44 -7.08 5.23
CA ASN A 212 -15.98 -6.66 6.52
C ASN A 212 -14.90 -6.05 7.43
N ASP A 213 -14.32 -4.91 7.00
CA ASP A 213 -14.17 -3.69 7.83
C ASP A 213 -13.22 -2.59 7.30
N LYS A 214 -12.67 -2.65 6.07
CA LYS A 214 -11.75 -1.56 5.60
C LYS A 214 -11.82 -1.26 4.11
N GLU A 215 -12.19 -0.01 3.77
CA GLU A 215 -11.62 0.67 2.60
C GLU A 215 -10.09 0.63 2.73
N ASN A 216 -9.36 0.51 1.61
CA ASN A 216 -7.90 0.70 1.48
C ASN A 216 -7.13 0.84 2.80
N PHE A 217 -6.44 -0.21 3.25
CA PHE A 217 -5.83 -0.22 4.57
C PHE A 217 -4.30 -0.16 4.51
N ARG A 218 -3.74 0.54 5.50
CA ARG A 218 -2.30 0.57 5.78
C ARG A 218 -1.95 -0.49 6.79
N LEU A 219 -0.89 -1.22 6.51
CA LEU A 219 -0.37 -2.27 7.38
C LEU A 219 0.88 -1.78 8.10
N LYS A 220 0.86 -1.86 9.43
CA LYS A 220 2.01 -1.44 10.27
C LYS A 220 3.29 -2.23 9.96
N ASP A 221 3.14 -3.48 9.51
CA ASP A 221 4.23 -4.38 9.15
C ASP A 221 4.71 -4.23 7.69
N ASP A 222 4.05 -3.41 6.86
CA ASP A 222 4.54 -3.15 5.50
C ASP A 222 5.74 -2.22 5.56
N ALA A 223 6.93 -2.74 5.23
CA ALA A 223 8.17 -1.97 5.25
C ALA A 223 8.16 -0.75 4.31
N TYR A 224 7.33 -0.77 3.26
CA TYR A 224 7.18 0.34 2.32
C TYR A 224 5.92 1.17 2.58
N ASP A 225 5.20 0.89 3.67
CA ASP A 225 3.99 1.62 4.07
C ASP A 225 2.96 1.69 2.94
N ARG A 226 2.84 0.64 2.13
CA ARG A 226 1.88 0.64 1.02
C ARG A 226 0.46 0.45 1.54
N ILE A 227 -0.48 0.98 0.76
CA ILE A 227 -1.91 0.80 0.97
C ILE A 227 -2.37 -0.39 0.12
N TRP A 228 -3.11 -1.31 0.75
CA TRP A 228 -3.64 -2.52 0.13
C TRP A 228 -5.17 -2.50 0.15
N SER A 229 -5.77 -3.00 -0.93
CA SER A 229 -7.23 -3.03 -1.11
C SER A 229 -7.72 -4.46 -0.99
N PRO A 230 -8.62 -4.81 -0.05
CA PRO A 230 -9.21 -6.14 -0.01
C PRO A 230 -9.86 -6.49 -1.35
N TYR A 231 -9.65 -7.70 -1.84
CA TYR A 231 -10.26 -8.12 -3.10
C TYR A 231 -10.61 -9.60 -3.09
N THR A 232 -11.87 -9.88 -3.45
CA THR A 232 -12.37 -11.23 -3.65
C THR A 232 -13.50 -11.22 -4.68
N LYS A 233 -13.72 -12.36 -5.36
CA LYS A 233 -14.86 -12.55 -6.28
C LYS A 233 -15.83 -13.57 -5.66
N SER A 234 -17.10 -13.50 -6.05
CA SER A 234 -18.15 -14.36 -5.48
C SER A 234 -17.92 -15.85 -5.71
N ASN A 235 -17.18 -16.21 -6.76
CA ASN A 235 -16.84 -17.60 -7.11
C ASN A 235 -15.47 -18.03 -6.56
N TRP A 236 -14.94 -17.32 -5.56
CA TRP A 236 -13.67 -17.63 -4.91
C TRP A 236 -13.89 -18.04 -3.45
N VAL A 237 -13.04 -18.96 -2.99
CA VAL A 237 -12.95 -19.38 -1.59
C VAL A 237 -11.65 -18.87 -1.01
N THR A 238 -11.74 -18.18 0.12
CA THR A 238 -10.55 -17.71 0.86
C THR A 238 -9.85 -18.85 1.56
N ILE A 239 -8.52 -18.89 1.45
CA ILE A 239 -7.62 -19.68 2.29
C ILE A 239 -6.84 -18.70 3.16
N SER A 240 -6.63 -19.03 4.42
CA SER A 240 -5.79 -18.23 5.32
C SER A 240 -4.91 -19.09 6.22
N SER A 241 -3.80 -18.50 6.65
CA SER A 241 -2.90 -19.10 7.63
C SER A 241 -2.73 -18.17 8.83
N PRO A 242 -2.75 -18.69 10.08
CA PRO A 242 -2.46 -17.89 11.27
C PRO A 242 -0.95 -17.63 11.44
N PHE A 243 -0.10 -18.29 10.65
CA PHE A 243 1.35 -18.21 10.77
C PHE A 243 1.93 -17.14 9.86
N SER A 244 2.98 -16.46 10.32
CA SER A 244 3.60 -15.40 9.53
C SER A 244 4.24 -15.93 8.26
N VAL A 245 4.04 -15.21 7.16
CA VAL A 245 4.57 -15.52 5.82
C VAL A 245 5.49 -14.39 5.41
N HIS A 246 6.80 -14.64 5.41
CA HIS A 246 7.79 -13.59 5.19
C HIS A 246 8.98 -14.10 4.38
N ASN A 247 9.48 -13.24 3.47
CA ASN A 247 10.75 -13.44 2.79
C ASN A 247 11.56 -12.14 2.83
N SER A 248 12.47 -12.05 3.81
CA SER A 248 13.34 -10.89 4.01
C SER A 248 14.32 -10.63 2.85
N ARG A 249 14.53 -11.65 1.99
CA ARG A 249 15.38 -11.56 0.79
C ARG A 249 14.65 -10.96 -0.40
N SER A 250 13.31 -10.92 -0.39
CA SER A 250 12.55 -10.26 -1.46
C SER A 250 12.89 -8.76 -1.50
N TYR A 251 13.06 -8.21 -2.70
CA TYR A 251 13.19 -6.76 -2.87
C TYR A 251 11.84 -6.04 -2.69
N TYR A 252 10.73 -6.73 -2.94
CA TYR A 252 9.37 -6.18 -2.88
C TYR A 252 8.77 -6.19 -1.48
N LEU A 253 9.29 -7.07 -0.59
CA LEU A 253 8.89 -7.17 0.82
C LEU A 253 7.38 -7.06 1.04
N PRO A 254 6.54 -7.93 0.45
CA PRO A 254 5.11 -7.93 0.76
C PRO A 254 4.90 -8.14 2.27
N PRO A 255 3.94 -7.44 2.91
CA PRO A 255 3.66 -7.60 4.33
C PRO A 255 3.11 -9.00 4.62
N SER A 256 3.37 -9.54 5.82
CA SER A 256 2.90 -10.90 6.12
C SER A 256 1.40 -10.97 6.22
N THR A 257 0.73 -9.90 6.69
CA THR A 257 -0.73 -9.93 6.80
C THR A 257 -1.40 -10.13 5.45
N VAL A 258 -0.85 -9.52 4.38
CA VAL A 258 -1.28 -9.82 3.00
C VAL A 258 -0.92 -11.26 2.68
N MET A 259 0.34 -11.67 2.84
CA MET A 259 0.78 -13.03 2.51
C MET A 259 0.12 -14.16 3.31
N GLN A 260 -0.72 -13.87 4.30
CA GLN A 260 -1.48 -14.83 5.11
C GLN A 260 -2.87 -15.15 4.55
N THR A 261 -3.30 -14.45 3.50
CA THR A 261 -4.58 -14.67 2.82
C THR A 261 -4.36 -14.94 1.34
N SER A 262 -5.18 -15.83 0.77
CA SER A 262 -5.19 -16.15 -0.65
C SER A 262 -6.60 -16.54 -1.08
N ALA A 263 -6.87 -16.56 -2.39
CA ALA A 263 -8.10 -17.11 -2.95
C ALA A 263 -7.83 -18.42 -3.69
N MET A 264 -8.84 -19.29 -3.77
CA MET A 264 -8.92 -20.44 -4.68
C MET A 264 -10.28 -20.47 -5.39
N PRO A 265 -10.41 -21.07 -6.58
CA PRO A 265 -11.70 -21.17 -7.26
C PRO A 265 -12.70 -22.01 -6.45
N GLU A 266 -13.96 -21.57 -6.42
CA GLU A 266 -15.06 -22.36 -5.84
C GLU A 266 -15.34 -23.61 -6.70
N ASN A 267 -15.50 -24.75 -6.02
CA ASN A 267 -15.99 -26.05 -6.52
C ASN A 267 -15.98 -26.25 -8.05
N GLY A 268 -14.86 -26.73 -8.60
CA GLY A 268 -14.78 -27.28 -9.95
C GLY A 268 -14.33 -26.32 -11.06
N SER A 269 -14.21 -25.02 -10.79
CA SER A 269 -13.45 -24.13 -11.68
C SER A 269 -11.95 -24.44 -11.57
N ASN A 270 -11.27 -24.55 -12.70
CA ASN A 270 -9.83 -24.80 -12.73
C ASN A 270 -8.98 -23.52 -12.65
N SER A 271 -9.62 -22.35 -12.72
CA SER A 271 -8.92 -21.08 -12.89
C SER A 271 -9.43 -19.96 -11.99
N LEU A 272 -8.51 -19.23 -11.35
CA LEU A 272 -8.77 -17.87 -10.89
C LEU A 272 -8.50 -16.91 -12.03
N VAL A 273 -9.30 -15.85 -12.15
CA VAL A 273 -9.14 -14.84 -13.21
C VAL A 273 -9.19 -13.45 -12.62
N ILE A 274 -8.20 -12.63 -12.93
CA ILE A 274 -8.17 -11.20 -12.62
C ILE A 274 -8.03 -10.45 -13.92
N ASP A 275 -8.93 -9.50 -14.15
CA ASP A 275 -9.05 -8.82 -15.43
C ASP A 275 -9.47 -7.36 -15.25
N TRP A 276 -9.00 -6.52 -16.17
CA TRP A 276 -9.43 -5.13 -16.30
C TRP A 276 -9.33 -4.65 -17.75
N GLU A 277 -10.03 -3.57 -18.04
CA GLU A 277 -9.99 -2.87 -19.32
C GLU A 277 -9.38 -1.49 -19.09
N PRO A 278 -8.19 -1.19 -19.64
CA PRO A 278 -7.57 0.12 -19.50
C PRO A 278 -8.35 1.16 -20.33
N SER A 279 -8.35 2.41 -19.87
CA SER A 279 -8.95 3.52 -20.62
C SER A 279 -8.24 3.80 -21.94
N ASP A 280 -6.93 3.58 -21.96
CA ASP A 280 -6.09 3.62 -23.16
C ASP A 280 -5.40 2.25 -23.34
N PRO A 281 -5.74 1.48 -24.39
CA PRO A 281 -5.13 0.19 -24.68
C PRO A 281 -3.61 0.20 -24.89
N THR A 282 -3.02 1.37 -25.13
CA THR A 282 -1.57 1.54 -25.30
C THR A 282 -0.84 1.77 -23.97
N SER A 283 -1.58 1.91 -22.87
CA SER A 283 -0.99 2.04 -21.53
C SER A 283 -0.16 0.80 -21.19
N GLU A 284 1.03 1.05 -20.65
CA GLU A 284 1.99 0.02 -20.26
C GLU A 284 1.87 -0.31 -18.77
N TYR A 285 1.68 -1.59 -18.45
CA TYR A 285 1.49 -2.10 -17.11
C TYR A 285 2.63 -3.02 -16.69
N PHE A 286 3.06 -2.91 -15.44
CA PHE A 286 3.91 -3.91 -14.79
C PHE A 286 3.12 -4.63 -13.71
N ALA A 287 3.14 -5.96 -13.73
CA ALA A 287 2.39 -6.79 -12.79
C ALA A 287 3.32 -7.49 -11.79
N TYR A 288 2.88 -7.63 -10.54
CA TYR A 288 3.60 -8.31 -9.47
C TYR A 288 2.66 -9.26 -8.73
N LEU A 289 2.85 -10.57 -8.93
CA LEU A 289 2.03 -11.61 -8.36
C LEU A 289 2.81 -12.26 -7.21
N TYR A 290 2.15 -12.46 -6.07
CA TYR A 290 2.76 -12.94 -4.84
C TYR A 290 2.10 -14.26 -4.44
N PHE A 291 2.89 -15.33 -4.36
CA PHE A 291 2.38 -16.67 -4.07
C PHE A 291 2.99 -17.20 -2.79
N ALA A 292 2.19 -17.90 -1.99
CA ALA A 292 2.67 -18.68 -0.85
C ALA A 292 1.73 -19.87 -0.63
N GLU A 293 2.27 -21.02 -0.23
CA GLU A 293 1.45 -22.13 0.23
C GLU A 293 1.08 -21.89 1.70
N LEU A 294 -0.22 -21.92 2.01
CA LEU A 294 -0.79 -21.56 3.31
C LEU A 294 -1.32 -22.77 4.09
N ASP A 295 -1.52 -23.90 3.41
CA ASP A 295 -2.09 -25.10 3.98
C ASP A 295 -1.00 -26.15 4.26
N GLN A 296 -0.72 -26.38 5.55
CA GLN A 296 0.22 -27.41 5.99
C GLN A 296 -0.40 -28.81 5.97
N SER A 297 -1.74 -28.91 5.91
CA SER A 297 -2.47 -30.17 6.07
C SER A 297 -2.51 -31.02 4.80
N GLN A 298 -1.82 -30.58 3.74
CA GLN A 298 -1.63 -31.36 2.54
C GLN A 298 -0.98 -32.70 2.91
N ALA A 299 -1.58 -33.82 2.48
CA ALA A 299 -0.94 -35.11 2.59
C ALA A 299 0.42 -35.05 1.85
N ASP A 300 1.41 -35.83 2.29
CA ASP A 300 2.80 -35.82 1.74
C ASP A 300 2.90 -35.99 0.20
N ASN A 301 1.80 -36.26 -0.49
CA ASN A 301 1.66 -36.46 -1.93
C ASN A 301 0.69 -35.50 -2.66
N GLU A 302 0.07 -34.53 -1.97
CA GLU A 302 -0.87 -33.57 -2.57
C GLU A 302 -0.24 -32.19 -2.72
N THR A 303 0.50 -31.94 -3.80
CA THR A 303 1.12 -30.62 -4.05
C THR A 303 0.23 -29.74 -4.92
N ARG A 304 0.14 -28.43 -4.58
CA ARG A 304 -0.36 -27.40 -5.51
C ARG A 304 0.71 -27.04 -6.53
N GLU A 305 0.37 -27.20 -7.80
CA GLU A 305 1.20 -26.76 -8.92
C GLU A 305 0.36 -25.90 -9.86
N GLU A 306 0.84 -24.69 -10.17
CA GLU A 306 0.07 -23.69 -10.91
C GLU A 306 0.86 -23.07 -12.07
N GLU A 307 0.14 -22.72 -13.14
CA GLU A 307 0.65 -21.99 -14.30
C GLU A 307 -0.10 -20.66 -14.42
N VAL A 308 0.62 -19.62 -14.81
CA VAL A 308 0.04 -18.29 -15.02
C VAL A 308 -0.04 -18.02 -16.51
N PHE A 309 -1.20 -17.55 -16.94
CA PHE A 309 -1.49 -17.16 -18.31
C PHE A 309 -1.84 -15.68 -18.35
N PHE A 310 -1.38 -15.00 -19.39
CA PHE A 310 -1.72 -13.62 -19.68
C PHE A 310 -2.47 -13.56 -21.02
N ASN A 311 -3.69 -13.03 -21.01
CA ASN A 311 -4.57 -12.95 -22.19
C ASN A 311 -4.73 -14.29 -22.94
N GLY A 312 -4.78 -15.40 -22.19
CA GLY A 312 -4.95 -16.75 -22.73
C GLY A 312 -3.65 -17.41 -23.22
N GLU A 313 -2.54 -16.68 -23.28
CA GLU A 313 -1.23 -17.24 -23.60
C GLU A 313 -0.46 -17.59 -22.33
N TYR A 314 0.31 -18.68 -22.38
CA TYR A 314 1.16 -19.08 -21.27
C TYR A 314 2.18 -17.96 -20.98
N TRP A 315 2.24 -17.54 -19.73
CA TRP A 315 3.12 -16.45 -19.30
C TRP A 315 4.32 -16.97 -18.51
N ASP A 316 4.07 -17.72 -17.44
CA ASP A 316 5.15 -18.26 -16.59
C ASP A 316 4.65 -19.45 -15.72
N GLY A 317 5.60 -20.19 -15.12
CA GLY A 317 5.37 -21.40 -14.32
C GLY A 317 5.91 -22.69 -14.96
N PRO A 318 5.52 -23.89 -14.50
CA PRO A 318 4.70 -24.12 -13.33
C PRO A 318 5.42 -23.75 -12.03
N TYR A 319 4.65 -23.29 -11.04
CA TYR A 319 5.14 -23.00 -9.70
C TYR A 319 4.61 -24.02 -8.71
N THR A 320 5.46 -24.39 -7.76
CA THR A 320 5.08 -25.13 -6.56
C THR A 320 5.41 -24.24 -5.37
N PRO A 321 4.46 -23.41 -4.90
CA PRO A 321 4.70 -22.53 -3.76
C PRO A 321 5.14 -23.33 -2.54
N SER A 322 6.19 -22.86 -1.86
CA SER A 322 6.67 -23.51 -0.63
C SER A 322 5.86 -23.03 0.57
N TYR A 323 5.62 -23.93 1.53
CA TYR A 323 4.84 -23.63 2.72
C TYR A 323 5.38 -22.41 3.48
N LEU A 324 4.53 -21.40 3.66
CA LEU A 324 4.81 -20.09 4.29
C LEU A 324 6.02 -19.35 3.72
N SER A 325 6.40 -19.64 2.47
CA SER A 325 7.51 -18.99 1.79
C SER A 325 7.01 -18.19 0.60
N PRO A 326 6.98 -16.85 0.70
CA PRO A 326 6.43 -16.04 -0.37
C PRO A 326 7.39 -15.97 -1.55
N HIS A 327 6.83 -16.19 -2.74
CA HIS A 327 7.46 -16.09 -4.04
C HIS A 327 6.82 -14.93 -4.81
N THR A 328 7.62 -14.18 -5.57
CA THR A 328 7.12 -13.07 -6.40
C THR A 328 7.41 -13.37 -7.86
N VAL A 329 6.35 -13.38 -8.66
CA VAL A 329 6.40 -13.41 -10.12
C VAL A 329 6.11 -12.01 -10.62
N TYR A 330 6.82 -11.56 -11.65
CA TYR A 330 6.65 -10.21 -12.15
C TYR A 330 6.94 -10.11 -13.62
N SER A 331 6.33 -9.13 -14.27
CA SER A 331 6.57 -8.85 -15.69
C SER A 331 7.96 -8.23 -15.90
N LEU A 332 8.77 -8.84 -16.76
CA LEU A 332 10.07 -8.29 -17.19
C LEU A 332 9.92 -7.16 -18.23
N TYR A 333 8.81 -7.18 -18.97
CA TYR A 333 8.46 -6.22 -20.01
C TYR A 333 7.06 -5.66 -19.73
N PRO A 334 6.77 -4.42 -20.16
CA PRO A 334 5.45 -3.85 -19.99
C PRO A 334 4.37 -4.66 -20.73
N LEU A 335 3.20 -4.75 -20.12
CA LEU A 335 2.00 -5.40 -20.63
C LEU A 335 1.03 -4.34 -21.13
N SER A 336 0.37 -4.57 -22.26
CA SER A 336 -0.60 -3.63 -22.86
C SER A 336 -1.68 -4.39 -23.63
N GLY A 337 -2.85 -3.79 -23.82
CA GLY A 337 -3.93 -4.39 -24.60
C GLY A 337 -5.29 -3.78 -24.29
N GLN A 338 -6.31 -4.15 -25.08
CA GLN A 338 -7.70 -3.69 -24.85
C GLN A 338 -8.30 -4.27 -23.55
N ARG A 339 -7.81 -5.44 -23.15
CA ARG A 339 -8.14 -6.13 -21.91
C ARG A 339 -6.86 -6.79 -21.44
N LEU A 340 -6.58 -6.68 -20.15
CA LEU A 340 -5.48 -7.36 -19.50
C LEU A 340 -6.09 -8.38 -18.55
N GLU A 341 -5.77 -9.65 -18.77
CA GLU A 341 -6.33 -10.77 -18.03
C GLU A 341 -5.22 -11.71 -17.58
N PHE A 342 -5.10 -11.90 -16.27
CA PHE A 342 -4.31 -12.96 -15.67
C PHE A 342 -5.23 -14.12 -15.28
N SER A 343 -4.88 -15.32 -15.71
CA SER A 343 -5.52 -16.55 -15.25
C SER A 343 -4.51 -17.51 -14.61
N PHE A 344 -4.93 -18.13 -13.51
CA PHE A 344 -4.11 -18.99 -12.66
C PHE A 344 -4.71 -20.39 -12.71
N ASN A 345 -4.02 -21.29 -13.40
CA ASN A 345 -4.53 -22.62 -13.71
C ASN A 345 -3.76 -23.67 -12.94
N LYS A 346 -4.47 -24.64 -12.34
CA LYS A 346 -3.80 -25.82 -11.81
C LYS A 346 -3.25 -26.68 -12.95
N THR A 347 -2.07 -27.26 -12.77
CA THR A 347 -1.54 -28.22 -13.75
C THR A 347 -2.26 -29.57 -13.65
N LYS A 348 -2.03 -30.45 -14.62
CA LYS A 348 -2.52 -31.85 -14.57
C LYS A 348 -1.89 -32.66 -13.44
N LYS A 349 -0.74 -32.24 -12.91
CA LYS A 349 -0.08 -32.90 -11.77
C LYS A 349 -0.64 -32.44 -10.43
N SER A 350 -1.24 -31.25 -10.39
CA SER A 350 -1.84 -30.70 -9.18
C SER A 350 -3.13 -31.42 -8.81
N LEU A 351 -3.15 -32.01 -7.62
CA LEU A 351 -4.35 -32.63 -7.05
C LEU A 351 -5.29 -31.59 -6.41
N LEU A 352 -4.78 -30.36 -6.20
CA LEU A 352 -5.46 -29.27 -5.52
C LEU A 352 -5.65 -28.05 -6.45
N PRO A 353 -6.65 -27.16 -6.20
CA PRO A 353 -6.83 -25.92 -6.97
C PRO A 353 -5.63 -24.95 -6.84
N ALA A 354 -5.40 -24.11 -7.85
CA ALA A 354 -4.35 -23.08 -7.81
C ALA A 354 -4.75 -21.90 -6.89
N PRO A 355 -3.89 -21.46 -5.95
CA PRO A 355 -4.12 -20.25 -5.17
C PRO A 355 -3.40 -19.02 -5.76
N CYS A 356 -4.07 -17.87 -5.98
CA CYS A 356 -3.35 -16.60 -6.25
C CYS A 356 -3.43 -15.65 -5.06
N GLN A 357 -2.32 -14.95 -4.86
CA GLN A 357 -2.34 -13.57 -4.41
C GLN A 357 -1.60 -12.64 -5.39
N CYS A 358 -2.16 -11.47 -5.64
CA CYS A 358 -1.87 -10.68 -6.82
C CYS A 358 -1.85 -9.20 -6.38
N ALA A 359 -0.80 -8.40 -6.68
CA ALA A 359 -0.76 -6.98 -6.32
C ALA A 359 -0.41 -6.03 -7.46
#